data_AF-A0A397FUQ3-F1
#
_entry.id   AF-A0A397FUQ3-F1
#
_cell.length_a   1.000
_cell.length_b   1.000
_cell.length_c   1.000
_cell.angle_alpha   90.00
_cell.angle_beta   90.00
_cell.angle_gamma   90.00
#
_symmetry.space_group_name_H-M   'P 1'
#
loop_
_entity.id
_entity.type
_entity.pdbx_description
1 polymer ?
#
loop_
_entity_poly.entity_id
_entity_poly.type
_entity_poly.pdbx_seq_one_letter_code
_entity_poly.pdbx_strand_id
1 'polypeptide(L)'
;MRSLFLLKLLNYFVIQQKFYMSNQQIINYIKIREQWKDALRAKSNALSSIWGGLFRFGTFLAYWAIEKIFLKEEIKAMYQRSPNSKYLFWLSLAFGIWGIIDALLGAYNYFQASQQAEQLKKQVEESERKLY
;
A
#
# COMPACT_ATOMS: atom_id res chain seq x y z
N MET A 1 10.69 64.30 9.85
CA MET A 1 9.85 63.29 10.54
C MET A 1 9.16 62.27 9.62
N ARG A 2 8.86 62.56 8.33
CA ARG A 2 8.19 61.61 7.42
C ARG A 2 9.00 60.35 7.05
N SER A 3 10.34 60.38 7.04
CA SER A 3 11.14 59.22 6.58
C SER A 3 11.21 58.06 7.60
N LEU A 4 11.16 58.35 8.90
CA LEU A 4 11.17 57.35 9.98
C LEU A 4 9.86 56.53 10.04
N PHE A 5 8.75 57.13 9.65
CA PHE A 5 7.44 56.46 9.61
C PHE A 5 7.33 55.47 8.46
N LEU A 6 7.83 55.84 7.27
CA LEU A 6 7.88 54.96 6.10
C LEU A 6 8.81 53.76 6.32
N LEU A 7 9.94 53.95 7.01
CA LEU A 7 10.86 52.88 7.38
C LEU A 7 10.24 51.86 8.35
N LYS A 8 9.45 52.32 9.33
CA LYS A 8 8.70 51.42 10.23
C LYS A 8 7.63 50.62 9.51
N LEU A 9 6.89 51.25 8.57
CA LEU A 9 5.88 50.57 7.76
C LEU A 9 6.49 49.51 6.83
N LEU A 10 7.61 49.83 6.17
CA LEU A 10 8.35 48.87 5.34
C LEU A 10 8.85 47.68 6.15
N ASN A 11 9.44 47.92 7.33
CA ASN A 11 9.88 46.84 8.21
C ASN A 11 8.72 45.96 8.68
N TYR A 12 7.58 46.56 9.05
CA TYR A 12 6.38 45.81 9.41
C TYR A 12 5.87 44.95 8.25
N PHE A 13 5.85 45.49 7.03
CA PHE A 13 5.45 44.75 5.84
C PHE A 13 6.37 43.56 5.54
N VAL A 14 7.69 43.76 5.65
CA VAL A 14 8.69 42.70 5.46
C VAL A 14 8.55 41.61 6.52
N ILE A 15 8.29 41.96 7.78
CA ILE A 15 8.07 41.00 8.87
C ILE A 15 6.79 40.18 8.61
N GLN A 16 5.69 40.84 8.24
CA GLN A 16 4.44 40.17 7.90
C GLN A 16 4.62 39.22 6.71
N GLN A 17 5.31 39.67 5.65
CA GLN A 17 5.55 38.85 4.45
C GLN A 17 6.42 37.62 4.75
N LYS A 18 7.46 37.75 5.59
CA LYS A 18 8.26 36.62 6.07
C LYS A 18 7.43 35.63 6.91
N PHE A 19 6.55 36.14 7.77
CA PHE A 19 5.68 35.31 8.61
C PHE A 19 4.67 34.51 7.78
N TYR A 20 4.06 35.13 6.75
CA TYR A 20 3.17 34.45 5.82
C TYR A 20 3.90 33.38 4.99
N MET A 21 5.09 33.68 4.47
CA MET A 21 5.88 32.69 3.71
C MET A 21 6.31 31.49 4.59
N SER A 22 6.64 31.72 5.86
CA SER A 22 6.94 30.66 6.82
C SER A 22 5.73 29.77 7.11
N ASN A 23 4.55 30.34 7.35
CA ASN A 23 3.33 29.56 7.58
C ASN A 23 2.92 28.73 6.36
N GLN A 24 3.10 29.28 5.16
CA GLN A 24 2.77 28.57 3.92
C GLN A 24 3.71 27.39 3.65
N GLN A 25 4.99 27.51 4.02
CA GLN A 25 5.95 26.39 3.99
C GLN A 25 5.57 25.28 4.98
N ILE A 26 5.13 25.63 6.19
CA ILE A 26 4.67 24.67 7.21
C ILE A 26 3.41 23.93 6.74
N ILE A 27 2.44 24.64 6.16
CA ILE A 27 1.21 24.03 5.64
C ILE A 27 1.53 23.04 4.50
N ASN A 28 2.43 23.43 3.59
CA ASN A 28 2.86 22.55 2.50
C ASN A 28 3.57 21.29 3.03
N TYR A 29 4.43 21.43 4.04
CA TYR A 29 5.06 20.29 4.70
C TYR A 29 4.03 19.33 5.31
N ILE A 30 3.04 19.84 6.03
CA ILE A 30 1.97 19.01 6.64
C ILE A 30 1.22 18.22 5.56
N LYS A 31 0.84 18.87 4.45
CA LYS A 31 0.17 18.23 3.32
C LYS A 31 0.98 17.08 2.72
N ILE A 32 2.27 17.32 2.41
CA ILE A 32 3.14 16.30 1.81
C ILE A 32 3.32 15.13 2.79
N ARG A 33 3.43 15.42 4.09
CA ARG A 33 3.57 14.40 5.14
C ARG A 33 2.31 13.54 5.29
N GLU A 34 1.12 14.12 5.18
CA GLU A 34 -0.14 13.36 5.17
C GLU A 34 -0.23 12.46 3.93
N GLN A 35 0.06 13.00 2.75
CA GLN A 35 0.10 12.22 1.51
C GLN A 35 1.10 11.06 1.60
N TRP A 36 2.26 11.28 2.22
CA TRP A 36 3.25 10.23 2.44
C TRP A 36 2.71 9.11 3.34
N LYS A 37 2.02 9.46 4.44
CA LYS A 37 1.37 8.47 5.32
C LYS A 37 0.31 7.66 4.59
N ASP A 38 -0.50 8.30 3.74
CA ASP A 38 -1.52 7.60 2.97
C ASP A 38 -0.91 6.66 1.93
N ALA A 39 0.19 7.06 1.27
CA ALA A 39 0.95 6.17 0.39
C ALA A 39 1.52 4.96 1.14
N LEU A 40 2.01 5.13 2.37
CA LEU A 40 2.46 4.02 3.23
C LEU A 40 1.31 3.08 3.62
N ARG A 41 0.12 3.62 3.94
CA ARG A 41 -1.08 2.81 4.19
C ARG A 41 -1.48 1.99 2.97
N ALA A 42 -1.48 2.62 1.78
CA ALA A 42 -1.77 1.93 0.54
C ALA A 42 -0.78 0.79 0.28
N LYS A 43 0.52 1.01 0.52
CA LYS A 43 1.56 -0.01 0.46
C LYS A 43 1.31 -1.17 1.42
N SER A 44 0.93 -0.88 2.66
CA SER A 44 0.59 -1.91 3.66
C SER A 44 -0.63 -2.73 3.25
N ASN A 45 -1.68 -2.08 2.75
CA ASN A 45 -2.89 -2.76 2.28
C ASN A 45 -2.58 -3.68 1.09
N ALA A 46 -1.77 -3.20 0.15
CA ALA A 46 -1.33 -3.99 -0.99
C ALA A 46 -0.53 -5.23 -0.55
N LEU A 47 0.34 -5.09 0.46
CA LEU A 47 1.06 -6.22 1.05
C LEU A 47 0.11 -7.24 1.69
N SER A 48 -0.94 -6.79 2.38
CA SER A 48 -1.97 -7.67 2.93
C SER A 48 -2.69 -8.47 1.83
N SER A 49 -2.97 -7.86 0.68
CA SER A 49 -3.55 -8.56 -0.48
C SER A 49 -2.60 -9.62 -1.04
N ILE A 50 -1.30 -9.33 -1.10
CA ILE A 50 -0.26 -10.30 -1.49
C ILE A 50 -0.30 -11.52 -0.57
N TRP A 51 -0.22 -11.28 0.74
CA TRP A 51 -0.25 -12.36 1.73
C TRP A 51 -1.55 -13.15 1.70
N GLY A 52 -2.69 -12.47 1.60
CA GLY A 52 -4.00 -13.11 1.50
C GLY A 52 -4.09 -14.01 0.26
N GLY A 53 -3.63 -13.51 -0.89
CA GLY A 53 -3.60 -14.28 -2.13
C GLY A 53 -2.67 -15.50 -2.08
N LEU A 54 -1.44 -15.32 -1.60
CA LEU A 54 -0.46 -16.40 -1.42
C LEU A 54 -0.95 -17.45 -0.42
N PHE A 55 -1.62 -17.03 0.67
CA PHE A 55 -2.21 -17.95 1.64
C PHE A 55 -3.30 -18.83 1.03
N ARG A 56 -4.20 -18.25 0.22
CA ARG A 56 -5.25 -19.00 -0.50
C ARG A 56 -4.64 -20.02 -1.45
N PHE A 57 -3.63 -19.61 -2.22
CA PHE A 57 -2.92 -20.50 -3.12
C PHE A 57 -2.17 -21.61 -2.37
N GLY A 58 -1.48 -21.28 -1.27
CA GLY A 58 -0.80 -22.25 -0.42
C GLY A 58 -1.76 -23.27 0.19
N THR A 59 -2.95 -22.83 0.60
CA THR A 59 -4.01 -23.73 1.11
C THR A 59 -4.46 -24.71 0.03
N PHE A 60 -4.64 -24.25 -1.21
CA PHE A 60 -4.92 -25.13 -2.34
C PHE A 60 -3.77 -26.13 -2.59
N LEU A 61 -2.51 -25.68 -2.58
CA LEU A 61 -1.37 -26.58 -2.76
C LEU A 61 -1.29 -27.65 -1.66
N ALA A 62 -1.57 -27.28 -0.41
CA ALA A 62 -1.63 -28.23 0.70
C ALA A 62 -2.75 -29.27 0.50
N TYR A 63 -3.96 -28.82 0.12
CA TYR A 63 -5.07 -29.71 -0.22
C TYR A 63 -4.71 -30.66 -1.37
N TRP A 64 -4.13 -30.11 -2.44
CA TRP A 64 -3.71 -30.89 -3.61
C TRP A 64 -2.63 -31.93 -3.26
N ALA A 65 -1.65 -31.56 -2.44
CA ALA A 65 -0.62 -32.46 -1.98
C ALA A 65 -1.18 -33.61 -1.14
N ILE A 66 -2.11 -33.32 -0.21
CA ILE A 66 -2.82 -34.33 0.58
C ILE A 66 -3.58 -35.29 -0.34
N GLU A 67 -4.34 -34.76 -1.29
CA GLU A 67 -5.11 -35.55 -2.23
C GLU A 67 -4.24 -36.46 -3.12
N LYS A 68 -3.11 -35.95 -3.64
CA LYS A 68 -2.31 -36.67 -4.64
C LYS A 68 -1.21 -37.54 -4.08
N ILE A 69 -0.66 -37.21 -2.91
CA ILE A 69 0.49 -37.88 -2.33
C ILE A 69 0.05 -38.83 -1.21
N PHE A 70 -0.82 -38.37 -0.31
CA PHE A 70 -1.11 -39.09 0.92
C PHE A 70 -2.35 -39.98 0.84
N LEU A 71 -3.43 -39.52 0.18
CA LEU A 71 -4.74 -40.20 0.20
C LEU A 71 -5.19 -40.67 -1.19
N LYS A 72 -4.25 -40.92 -2.10
CA LYS A 72 -4.52 -41.14 -3.53
C LYS A 72 -5.52 -42.26 -3.80
N GLU A 73 -5.39 -43.40 -3.11
CA GLU A 73 -6.28 -44.56 -3.31
C GLU A 73 -7.66 -44.35 -2.67
N GLU A 74 -7.70 -43.75 -1.49
CA GLU A 74 -8.92 -43.47 -0.73
C GLU A 74 -9.78 -42.41 -1.43
N ILE A 75 -9.16 -41.34 -1.94
CA ILE A 75 -9.82 -40.31 -2.75
C ILE A 75 -10.35 -40.93 -4.04
N LYS A 76 -9.60 -41.82 -4.68
CA LYS A 76 -10.04 -42.49 -5.92
C LYS A 76 -11.28 -43.35 -5.66
N ALA A 77 -11.30 -44.10 -4.55
CA ALA A 77 -12.46 -44.86 -4.12
C ALA A 77 -13.65 -43.93 -3.76
N MET A 78 -13.40 -42.80 -3.11
CA MET A 78 -14.40 -41.78 -2.81
C MET A 78 -15.02 -41.18 -4.08
N TYR A 79 -14.20 -40.86 -5.09
CA TYR A 79 -14.65 -40.32 -6.37
C TYR A 79 -15.44 -41.33 -7.22
N GLN A 80 -15.18 -42.63 -7.03
CA GLN A 80 -15.98 -43.69 -7.67
C GLN A 80 -17.34 -43.86 -6.98
N ARG A 81 -17.38 -43.76 -5.64
CA ARG A 81 -18.63 -43.87 -4.85
C ARG A 81 -19.49 -42.60 -4.94
N SER A 82 -18.86 -41.43 -5.04
CA SER A 82 -19.51 -40.12 -5.09
C SER A 82 -18.82 -39.23 -6.12
N PRO A 83 -19.27 -39.25 -7.39
CA PRO A 83 -18.68 -38.48 -8.48
C PRO A 83 -18.69 -36.97 -8.23
N ASN A 84 -19.67 -36.48 -7.46
CA ASN A 84 -19.81 -35.06 -7.12
C ASN A 84 -18.65 -34.54 -6.27
N SER A 85 -17.91 -35.41 -5.60
CA SER A 85 -16.73 -35.03 -4.82
C SER A 85 -15.62 -34.44 -5.70
N LYS A 86 -15.60 -34.74 -7.01
CA LYS A 86 -14.69 -34.10 -7.97
C LYS A 86 -14.91 -32.58 -8.10
N TYR A 87 -16.11 -32.09 -7.82
CA TYR A 87 -16.39 -30.64 -7.82
C TYR A 87 -15.64 -29.91 -6.70
N LEU A 88 -15.36 -30.57 -5.57
CA LEU A 88 -14.56 -29.98 -4.48
C LEU A 88 -13.13 -29.68 -4.93
N PHE A 89 -12.53 -30.57 -5.73
CA PHE A 89 -11.24 -30.32 -6.34
C PHE A 89 -11.28 -29.07 -7.23
N TRP A 90 -12.24 -28.97 -8.15
CA TRP A 90 -12.36 -27.81 -9.04
C TRP A 90 -12.64 -26.50 -8.30
N LEU A 91 -13.45 -26.53 -7.25
CA LEU A 91 -13.68 -25.37 -6.38
C LEU A 91 -12.40 -24.95 -5.65
N SER A 92 -11.63 -25.91 -5.11
CA SER A 92 -10.36 -25.64 -4.45
C SER A 92 -9.32 -25.05 -5.43
N LEU A 93 -9.30 -25.55 -6.67
CA LEU A 93 -8.43 -25.03 -7.72
C LEU A 93 -8.80 -23.60 -8.09
N ALA A 94 -10.09 -23.32 -8.27
CA ALA A 94 -10.57 -21.97 -8.55
C ALA A 94 -10.20 -20.99 -7.41
N PHE A 95 -10.34 -21.43 -6.16
CA PHE A 95 -9.91 -20.66 -4.98
C PHE A 95 -8.39 -20.39 -4.98
N GLY A 96 -7.58 -21.39 -5.33
CA GLY A 96 -6.13 -21.23 -5.46
C GLY A 96 -5.72 -20.26 -6.56
N ILE A 97 -6.32 -20.38 -7.75
CA ILE A 97 -6.09 -19.47 -8.89
C ILE A 97 -6.50 -18.04 -8.52
N TRP A 98 -7.64 -17.86 -7.87
CA TRP A 98 -8.08 -16.55 -7.40
C TRP A 98 -7.07 -15.95 -6.42
N GLY A 99 -6.51 -16.77 -5.53
CA GLY A 99 -5.41 -16.36 -4.65
C GLY A 99 -4.20 -15.83 -5.40
N ILE A 100 -3.77 -16.48 -6.48
CA ILE A 100 -2.67 -15.99 -7.31
C ILE A 100 -3.00 -14.63 -7.93
N ILE A 101 -4.21 -14.48 -8.48
CA ILE A 101 -4.64 -13.22 -9.12
C ILE A 101 -4.62 -12.07 -8.09
N ASP A 102 -5.19 -12.28 -6.91
CA ASP A 102 -5.16 -11.31 -5.81
C ASP A 102 -3.72 -10.95 -5.42
N ALA A 103 -2.83 -11.95 -5.36
CA ALA A 103 -1.43 -11.72 -5.01
C ALA A 103 -0.69 -10.91 -6.08
N LEU A 104 -0.92 -11.18 -7.36
CA LEU A 104 -0.32 -10.43 -8.47
C LEU A 104 -0.83 -8.99 -8.53
N LEU A 105 -2.13 -8.77 -8.35
CA LEU A 105 -2.71 -7.43 -8.26
C LEU A 105 -2.19 -6.68 -7.03
N GLY A 106 -2.08 -7.36 -5.90
CA GLY A 106 -1.44 -6.82 -4.69
C GLY A 106 0.01 -6.42 -4.93
N ALA A 107 0.80 -7.25 -5.63
CA ALA A 107 2.19 -6.96 -5.95
C ALA A 107 2.34 -5.75 -6.87
N TYR A 108 1.47 -5.64 -7.88
CA TYR A 108 1.41 -4.47 -8.76
C TYR A 108 1.11 -3.18 -7.99
N ASN A 109 0.07 -3.19 -7.16
CA ASN A 109 -0.32 -2.05 -6.33
C ASN A 109 0.76 -1.69 -5.30
N TYR A 110 1.43 -2.69 -4.73
CA TYR A 110 2.53 -2.49 -3.80
C TYR A 110 3.70 -1.77 -4.47
N PHE A 111 4.05 -2.15 -5.69
CA PHE A 111 5.13 -1.51 -6.44
C PHE A 111 4.82 -0.03 -6.73
N GLN A 112 3.62 0.27 -7.21
CA GLN A 112 3.19 1.66 -7.44
C GLN A 112 3.20 2.48 -6.15
N ALA A 113 2.58 1.97 -5.09
CA ALA A 113 2.54 2.66 -3.79
C ALA A 113 3.94 2.84 -3.20
N SER A 114 4.86 1.90 -3.43
CA SER A 114 6.25 2.03 -2.98
C SER A 114 7.00 3.11 -3.74
N GLN A 115 6.82 3.26 -5.05
CA GLN A 115 7.42 4.35 -5.81
C GLN A 115 6.89 5.71 -5.35
N GLN A 116 5.57 5.82 -5.18
CA GLN A 116 4.93 7.05 -4.71
C GLN A 116 5.38 7.43 -3.29
N ALA A 117 5.45 6.46 -2.38
CA ALA A 117 5.93 6.68 -1.02
C ALA A 117 7.39 7.17 -0.99
N GLU A 118 8.26 6.65 -1.87
CA GLU A 118 9.66 7.07 -1.95
C GLU A 118 9.81 8.50 -2.49
N GLN A 119 9.01 8.86 -3.51
CA GLN A 119 8.98 10.23 -4.04
C GLN A 119 8.51 11.23 -2.98
N LEU A 120 7.43 10.91 -2.27
CA LEU A 120 6.90 11.74 -1.20
C LEU A 120 7.87 11.85 -0.03
N LYS A 121 8.56 10.76 0.34
CA LYS A 121 9.60 10.76 1.37
C LYS A 121 10.68 11.80 1.06
N LYS A 122 11.19 11.85 -0.17
CA LYS A 122 12.18 12.85 -0.60
C LYS A 122 11.66 14.28 -0.47
N GLN A 123 10.40 14.52 -0.83
CA GLN A 123 9.76 15.84 -0.71
C GLN A 123 9.57 16.25 0.77
N VAL A 124 9.24 15.29 1.64
CA VAL A 124 9.18 15.51 3.09
C VAL A 124 10.56 15.90 3.62
N GLU A 125 11.60 15.13 3.32
CA GLU A 125 12.97 15.39 3.77
C GLU A 125 13.50 16.75 3.27
N GLU A 126 13.24 17.11 2.02
CA GLU A 126 13.61 18.42 1.47
C GLU A 126 12.86 19.57 2.17
N SER A 127 11.58 19.36 2.48
CA SER A 127 10.77 20.34 3.20
C SER A 127 11.24 20.51 4.64
N GLU A 128 11.65 19.43 5.31
CA GLU A 128 12.23 19.48 6.66
C GLU A 128 13.53 20.28 6.67
N ARG A 129 14.42 20.07 5.70
CA ARG A 129 15.67 20.85 5.56
C ARG A 129 15.44 22.34 5.25
N LYS A 130 14.28 22.71 4.73
CA LYS A 130 13.92 24.11 4.45
C LYS A 130 13.29 24.80 5.66
N LEU A 131 12.74 24.02 6.59
CA LEU A 131 12.06 24.51 7.78
C LEU A 131 12.98 24.58 9.01
N TYR A 132 13.98 23.70 9.09
CA TYR A 132 15.01 23.64 10.14
C TYR A 132 16.37 24.09 9.60
#